data_AF-A0A2J0YU24-F1
#
_entry.id   AF-A0A2J0YU24-F1
#
_cell.length_a   1.000
_cell.length_b   1.000
_cell.length_c   1.000
_cell.angle_alpha   90.00
_cell.angle_beta   90.00
_cell.angle_gamma   90.00
#
_symmetry.space_group_name_H-M   'P 1'
#
loop_
_entity.id
_entity.type
_entity.pdbx_description
1 polymer ?
#
loop_
_entity_poly.entity_id
_entity_poly.type
_entity_poly.pdbx_seq_one_letter_code
_entity_poly.pdbx_strand_id
1 'polypeptide(L)' 'MLTQKTKDIVKATAPVLAQHGHAIIQHFYKRMFQAHPELKNIFNMAHQERGEQQQALARAVYAYAAN' A
#
# COMPACT_ATOMS: atom_id res chain seq x y z
N MET A 1 5.63 15.40 -15.03
CA MET A 1 6.34 15.41 -13.72
C MET A 1 5.42 16.01 -12.67
N LEU A 2 5.48 15.57 -11.41
CA LEU A 2 4.67 16.13 -10.32
C LEU A 2 5.04 17.60 -10.05
N THR A 3 4.04 18.44 -9.79
CA THR A 3 4.25 19.84 -9.36
C THR A 3 4.89 19.88 -7.96
N GLN A 4 5.56 20.99 -7.62
CA GLN A 4 6.13 21.16 -6.29
C GLN A 4 5.06 21.04 -5.19
N LYS A 5 3.92 21.71 -5.38
CA LYS A 5 2.77 21.63 -4.48
C LYS A 5 2.30 20.19 -4.23
N THR A 6 2.27 19.35 -5.27
CA THR A 6 1.90 17.94 -5.11
C THR A 6 2.95 17.16 -4.30
N LYS A 7 4.24 17.40 -4.54
CA LYS A 7 5.33 16.77 -3.77
C LYS A 7 5.26 17.16 -2.29
N ASP A 8 4.97 18.42 -2.00
CA ASP A 8 4.86 18.93 -0.62
C ASP A 8 3.71 18.24 0.12
N ILE A 9 2.56 18.05 -0.54
CA ILE A 9 1.42 17.31 0.03
C ILE A 9 1.78 15.84 0.30
N VAL A 10 2.46 15.18 -0.65
CA VAL A 10 2.89 13.78 -0.50
C VAL A 10 3.82 13.65 0.70
N LYS A 11 4.83 14.52 0.83
CA LYS A 11 5.76 14.50 1.97
C LYS A 11 5.07 14.78 3.30
N ALA A 12 4.18 15.77 3.34
CA ALA A 12 3.46 16.14 4.55
C ALA A 12 2.52 15.02 5.05
N THR A 13 2.00 14.19 4.14
CA THR A 13 1.04 13.13 4.48
C THR A 13 1.69 11.75 4.66
N ALA A 14 2.95 11.58 4.25
CA ALA A 14 3.68 10.32 4.37
C ALA A 14 3.67 9.70 5.79
N PRO A 15 3.84 10.47 6.89
CA PRO A 15 3.79 9.90 8.25
C PRO A 15 2.43 9.30 8.61
N VAL A 16 1.33 9.91 8.13
CA VAL A 16 -0.03 9.39 8.35
C VAL A 16 -0.23 8.07 7.61
N LEU A 17 0.28 7.98 6.38
CA LEU A 17 0.27 6.73 5.61
C LEU A 17 1.09 5.63 6.29
N ALA A 18 2.20 5.96 6.94
CA ALA A 18 3.00 4.99 7.69
C ALA A 18 2.22 4.40 8.88
N GLN A 19 1.53 5.25 9.64
CA GLN A 19 0.73 4.84 10.79
C GLN A 19 -0.43 3.92 10.39
N HIS A 20 -1.07 4.19 9.24
CA HIS A 20 -2.24 3.44 8.78
C HIS A 20 -1.94 2.43 7.67
N GLY A 21 -0.68 2.25 7.30
CA GLY A 21 -0.27 1.47 6.12
C GLY A 21 -0.78 0.03 6.15
N HIS A 22 -0.72 -0.63 7.30
CA HIS A 22 -1.24 -2.00 7.45
C HIS A 22 -2.75 -2.09 7.15
N ALA A 23 -3.55 -1.20 7.75
CA ALA A 23 -5.00 -1.18 7.56
C ALA A 23 -5.37 -0.85 6.11
N ILE A 24 -4.67 0.10 5.49
CA ILE A 24 -4.86 0.47 4.08
C ILE A 24 -4.59 -0.73 3.17
N ILE A 25 -3.47 -1.42 3.36
CA ILE A 25 -3.09 -2.54 2.49
C ILE A 25 -4.00 -3.75 2.70
N GLN A 26 -4.42 -4.04 3.94
CA GLN A 26 -5.43 -5.08 4.20
C GLN A 26 -6.74 -4.76 3.47
N HIS A 27 -7.19 -3.50 3.54
CA HIS A 27 -8.40 -3.07 2.85
C HIS A 27 -8.26 -3.12 1.33
N PHE A 28 -7.09 -2.74 0.80
CA PHE A 28 -6.74 -2.83 -0.62
C PHE A 28 -6.90 -4.26 -1.15
N TYR A 29 -6.25 -5.24 -0.53
CA TYR A 29 -6.32 -6.63 -0.99
C TYR A 29 -7.72 -7.23 -0.86
N LYS A 30 -8.44 -6.90 0.22
CA LYS A 30 -9.84 -7.28 0.37
C LYS A 30 -10.68 -6.79 -0.81
N ARG A 31 -10.59 -5.50 -1.15
CA ARG A 31 -11.35 -4.92 -2.27
C ARG A 31 -10.91 -5.48 -3.62
N MET A 32 -9.59 -5.61 -3.83
CA MET A 32 -9.03 -6.11 -5.08
C MET A 32 -9.50 -7.53 -5.38
N PHE A 33 -9.44 -8.45 -4.42
CA PHE A 33 -9.88 -9.84 -4.66
C PHE A 33 -11.40 -10.03 -4.64
N GLN A 34 -12.16 -9.07 -4.11
CA GLN A 34 -13.61 -9.04 -4.24
C GLN A 34 -14.03 -8.60 -5.65
N ALA A 35 -13.40 -7.56 -6.19
CA ALA A 35 -13.69 -7.06 -7.53
C ALA A 35 -13.07 -7.92 -8.64
N HIS A 36 -11.89 -8.48 -8.37
CA HIS A 36 -11.07 -9.25 -9.31
C HIS A 36 -10.57 -10.55 -8.68
N PRO A 37 -11.44 -11.56 -8.51
CA PRO A 37 -11.07 -12.85 -7.92
C PRO A 37 -9.97 -13.58 -8.69
N GLU A 38 -9.84 -13.37 -10.00
CA GLU A 38 -8.82 -13.95 -10.89
C GLU A 38 -7.39 -13.61 -10.45
N LEU A 39 -7.20 -12.47 -9.78
CA LEU A 39 -5.89 -12.04 -9.29
C LEU A 39 -5.38 -12.95 -8.15
N LYS A 40 -6.24 -13.74 -7.50
CA LYS A 40 -5.80 -14.73 -6.50
C LYS A 40 -4.85 -15.79 -7.08
N ASN A 41 -4.89 -16.01 -8.39
CA ASN A 41 -3.98 -16.94 -9.09
C ASN A 41 -2.63 -16.31 -9.44
N ILE A 42 -2.52 -14.98 -9.38
CA ILE A 42 -1.30 -14.22 -9.71
C ILE A 42 -0.54 -13.87 -8.43
N PHE A 43 -1.26 -13.51 -7.37
CA PHE A 43 -0.67 -13.15 -6.08
C PHE A 43 -0.44 -14.39 -5.20
N ASN A 44 0.58 -14.35 -4.35
CA ASN A 44 0.86 -15.43 -3.40
C ASN A 44 -0.11 -15.35 -2.20
N MET A 45 -1.14 -16.20 -2.19
CA MET A 45 -2.16 -16.22 -1.14
C MET A 45 -1.62 -16.66 0.23
N ALA A 46 -0.58 -17.50 0.27
CA ALA A 46 0.03 -17.94 1.53
C ALA A 46 0.77 -16.78 2.23
N HIS A 47 1.30 -15.81 1.47
CA HIS A 47 1.91 -14.60 2.01
C HIS A 47 0.86 -13.54 2.38
N GLN A 48 -0.29 -13.53 1.70
CA GLN A 48 -1.46 -12.72 2.06
C GLN A 48 -2.02 -13.09 3.43
N GLU A 49 -2.23 -14.37 3.71
CA GLU A 49 -2.80 -14.81 5.01
C GLU A 49 -1.85 -14.53 6.18
N ARG A 50 -0.53 -14.55 5.94
CA ARG A 50 0.49 -14.30 6.97
C ARG A 50 0.77 -12.82 7.26
N GLY A 51 0.26 -11.88 6.47
CA GLY A 51 0.39 -10.44 6.74
C GLY A 51 1.75 -9.80 6.41
N GLU A 52 2.76 -10.61 6.03
CA GLU A 52 4.14 -10.16 5.81
C GLU A 52 4.31 -9.33 4.53
N GLN A 53 3.58 -9.67 3.47
CA GLN A 53 3.66 -8.96 2.19
C GLN A 53 2.99 -7.57 2.27
N GLN A 54 2.00 -7.41 3.14
CA GLN A 54 1.28 -6.16 3.35
C GLN A 54 2.18 -5.08 3.96
N GLN A 55 3.18 -5.49 4.77
CA GLN A 55 4.16 -4.56 5.32
C GLN A 55 5.15 -4.06 4.27
N ALA A 56 5.53 -4.91 3.30
CA ALA A 56 6.49 -4.53 2.26
C ALA A 56 5.94 -3.41 1.36
N LEU A 57 4.69 -3.53 0.91
CA LEU A 57 4.05 -2.52 0.06
C LEU A 57 3.84 -1.18 0.82
N ALA A 58 3.38 -1.24 2.07
CA ALA A 58 3.24 -0.04 2.90
C ALA A 58 4.59 0.68 3.11
N ARG A 59 5.66 -0.07 3.37
CA ARG A 59 7.02 0.49 3.51
C ARG A 59 7.54 1.10 2.21
N ALA A 60 7.27 0.47 1.06
CA ALA A 60 7.68 1.00 -0.24
C ALA A 60 6.99 2.34 -0.56
N VAL A 61 5.68 2.44 -0.29
CA VAL A 61 4.91 3.70 -0.48
C VAL A 61 5.43 4.80 0.44
N TYR A 62 5.70 4.47 1.71
CA TYR A 62 6.29 5.43 2.64
C TYR A 62 7.68 5.89 2.20
N ALA A 63 8.57 4.96 1.84
CA ALA A 63 9.93 5.28 1.41
C ALA A 63 9.95 6.17 0.16
N TYR A 64 9.01 5.97 -0.77
CA TYR A 64 8.85 6.86 -1.92
C TYR A 64 8.32 8.24 -1.51
N ALA A 65 7.34 8.29 -0.61
CA ALA A 65 6.71 9.55 -0.18
C ALA A 65 7.62 10.40 0.74
N ALA A 66 8.57 9.78 1.44
CA ALA A 66 9.50 10.45 2.34
C ALA A 66 10.79 10.99 1.67
N ASN A 67 11.05 10.62 0.41
CA ASN A 67 12.18 11.13 -0.40
C ASN A 67 11.78 12.37 -1.22
#